data_AF-A0A959S1B7-F1
#
_entry.id   AF-A0A959S1B7-F1
#
_cell.length_a   1.000
_cell.length_b   1.000
_cell.length_c   1.000
_cell.angle_alpha   90.00
_cell.angle_beta   90.00
_cell.angle_gamma   90.00
#
_symmetry.space_group_name_H-M   'P 1'
#
loop_
_entity.id
_entity.type
_entity.pdbx_description
1 polymer ?
#
loop_
_entity_poly.entity_id
_entity_poly.type
_entity_poly.pdbx_seq_one_letter_code
_entity_poly.pdbx_strand_id
1 'polypeptide(L)'
;MKKNLLIGICALSIAAQTSATVITVSNNPNSPGQYTSLQAAADAASNGDTLLIAGSGTSYGGVNNFSKQLHFVGVGYGPNKDFQLKTETGPIQLGVVDANENASGSTIEGILFHGLNLIGTATVPLENITVKRCESSGAYPSSDQMFRMEYVENIFIYNNVLRNCYYYGNFNGSLFNTVYASMLLVDNSTCDNIFVENNLIGAIKGGVKAGGTFIVRNNIFLRDNGNMIWAFLDAANASIANNIIAHVQGVGSASYCSYTNNLAFDNTNTGNNFPSGGTNTSVNNQDGVDPLFVNYTSGQYITNAWNFDFHLQPGSPAIGAGLNGEDLGIYGGNYPWPDGGASGSGWMYRQEPQFPQVNQMTIQNPVVPVNGTLSVTSKGIVND
;
A
#
# COMPACT_ATOMS: atom_id res chain seq x y z
N MET A 1 28.11 -1.37 49.32
CA MET A 1 28.85 -1.92 48.16
C MET A 1 27.95 -2.72 47.19
N LYS A 2 27.06 -3.62 47.64
CA LYS A 2 26.18 -4.40 46.74
C LYS A 2 25.12 -3.57 45.96
N LYS A 3 24.64 -2.44 46.49
CA LYS A 3 23.67 -1.54 45.81
C LYS A 3 24.28 -0.69 44.68
N ASN A 4 25.56 -0.32 44.78
CA ASN A 4 26.23 0.50 43.76
C ASN A 4 26.69 -0.33 42.56
N LEU A 5 26.84 -1.65 42.73
CA LEU A 5 27.13 -2.59 41.64
C LEU A 5 25.89 -2.82 40.75
N LEU A 6 24.69 -2.77 41.33
CA LEU A 6 23.43 -2.98 40.61
C LEU A 6 23.09 -1.81 39.65
N ILE A 7 23.37 -0.58 40.07
CA ILE A 7 23.14 0.63 39.25
C ILE A 7 24.13 0.69 38.08
N GLY A 8 25.37 0.23 38.27
CA GLY A 8 26.36 0.13 37.18
C GLY A 8 25.98 -0.90 36.11
N ILE A 9 25.38 -2.03 36.50
CA ILE A 9 24.92 -3.06 35.55
C ILE A 9 23.69 -2.58 34.76
N CYS A 10 22.74 -1.89 35.39
CA CYS A 10 21.58 -1.30 34.70
C CYS A 10 21.97 -0.15 33.75
N ALA A 11 23.02 0.61 34.04
CA ALA A 11 23.51 1.66 33.15
C ALA A 11 24.34 1.12 31.96
N LEU A 12 25.05 0.00 32.12
CA LEU A 12 25.73 -0.67 31.01
C LEU A 12 24.76 -1.43 30.08
N SER A 13 23.61 -1.90 30.58
CA SER A 13 22.58 -2.54 29.74
C SER A 13 21.78 -1.56 28.87
N ILE A 14 21.79 -0.25 29.21
CA ILE A 14 21.20 0.82 28.39
C ILE A 14 22.14 1.24 27.24
N ALA A 15 23.42 0.84 27.31
CA ALA A 15 24.43 1.18 26.31
C ALA A 15 24.61 0.12 25.19
N ALA A 16 23.78 -0.94 25.17
CA ALA A 16 23.62 -1.74 23.97
C ALA A 16 22.84 -0.90 22.94
N GLN A 17 23.58 -0.01 22.27
CA GLN A 17 23.09 0.74 21.13
C GLN A 17 22.68 -0.27 20.06
N THR A 18 21.39 -0.60 19.99
CA THR A 18 20.78 -1.11 18.77
C THR A 18 20.79 0.04 17.76
N SER A 19 21.94 0.27 17.12
CA SER A 19 21.99 1.17 15.98
C SER A 19 21.30 0.45 14.84
N ALA A 20 20.10 0.89 14.48
CA ALA A 20 19.54 0.57 13.18
C ALA A 20 20.60 0.90 12.11
N THR A 21 20.87 -0.06 11.23
CA THR A 21 21.80 0.06 10.11
C THR A 21 21.03 0.04 8.80
N VAL A 22 21.71 0.48 7.73
CA VAL A 22 21.19 0.36 6.36
C VAL A 22 21.85 -0.83 5.70
N ILE A 23 21.04 -1.80 5.27
CA ILE A 23 21.45 -2.98 4.52
C ILE A 23 21.05 -2.77 3.06
N THR A 24 22.04 -2.83 2.17
CA THR A 24 21.84 -2.64 0.74
C THR A 24 21.53 -3.96 0.04
N VAL A 25 20.47 -3.98 -0.77
CA VAL A 25 20.03 -5.16 -1.52
C VAL A 25 20.05 -4.85 -3.02
N SER A 26 20.93 -5.52 -3.76
CA SER A 26 21.02 -5.40 -5.22
C SER A 26 21.50 -6.70 -5.84
N ASN A 27 20.70 -7.24 -6.76
CA ASN A 27 21.02 -8.40 -7.60
C ASN A 27 21.68 -7.99 -8.93
N ASN A 28 22.02 -6.71 -9.11
CA ASN A 28 22.74 -6.23 -10.27
C ASN A 28 24.25 -6.45 -10.10
N PRO A 29 24.91 -7.29 -10.92
CA PRO A 29 26.34 -7.57 -10.78
C PRO A 29 27.23 -6.35 -11.01
N ASN A 30 26.74 -5.33 -11.74
CA ASN A 30 27.47 -4.09 -12.02
C ASN A 30 27.28 -3.02 -10.94
N SER A 31 26.36 -3.24 -9.99
CA SER A 31 26.12 -2.36 -8.84
C SER A 31 25.68 -3.21 -7.64
N PRO A 32 26.59 -4.05 -7.09
CA PRO A 32 26.23 -5.05 -6.09
C PRO A 32 25.86 -4.40 -4.75
N GLY A 33 24.88 -5.00 -4.07
CA GLY A 33 24.54 -4.70 -2.68
C GLY A 33 25.29 -5.64 -1.74
N GLN A 34 25.11 -5.46 -0.43
CA GLN A 34 25.57 -6.44 0.57
C GLN A 34 24.90 -7.80 0.38
N TYR A 35 23.65 -7.80 -0.09
CA TYR A 35 22.87 -8.99 -0.40
C TYR A 35 22.25 -8.89 -1.79
N THR A 36 22.03 -10.03 -2.43
CA THR A 36 21.41 -10.16 -3.75
C THR A 36 19.94 -10.60 -3.69
N SER A 37 19.44 -11.03 -2.52
CA SER A 37 18.05 -11.42 -2.33
C SER A 37 17.47 -10.76 -1.09
N LEU A 38 16.14 -10.58 -1.09
CA LEU A 38 15.46 -9.93 0.03
C LEU A 38 15.48 -10.82 1.29
N GLN A 39 15.31 -12.14 1.15
CA GLN A 39 15.38 -13.08 2.26
C GLN A 39 16.76 -13.06 2.94
N ALA A 40 17.86 -13.10 2.18
CA ALA A 40 19.20 -13.11 2.78
C ALA A 40 19.49 -11.82 3.55
N ALA A 41 19.01 -10.67 3.03
CA ALA A 41 19.11 -9.40 3.72
C ALA A 41 18.27 -9.38 5.01
N ALA A 42 17.02 -9.86 4.93
CA ALA A 42 16.13 -9.95 6.08
C ALA A 42 16.69 -10.90 7.15
N ASP A 43 17.30 -12.03 6.78
CA ASP A 43 17.91 -12.99 7.71
C ASP A 43 19.07 -12.37 8.49
N ALA A 44 19.91 -11.58 7.81
CA ALA A 44 21.08 -10.94 8.41
C ALA A 44 20.76 -9.68 9.23
N ALA A 45 19.60 -9.06 8.99
CA ALA A 45 19.19 -7.84 9.66
C ALA A 45 18.98 -8.01 11.17
N SER A 46 19.11 -6.92 11.91
CA SER A 46 18.70 -6.77 13.31
C SER A 46 17.42 -5.93 13.42
N ASN A 47 16.77 -5.96 14.59
CA ASN A 47 15.61 -5.10 14.86
C ASN A 47 15.95 -3.62 14.62
N GLY A 48 15.08 -2.94 13.87
CA GLY A 48 15.20 -1.54 13.47
C GLY A 48 15.96 -1.30 12.16
N ASP A 49 16.61 -2.32 11.58
CA ASP A 49 17.38 -2.13 10.34
C ASP A 49 16.50 -1.72 9.15
N THR A 50 17.11 -0.96 8.25
CA THR A 50 16.52 -0.57 6.96
C THR A 50 17.09 -1.41 5.83
N LEU A 51 16.23 -2.10 5.09
CA LEU A 51 16.59 -2.74 3.83
C LEU A 51 16.39 -1.74 2.68
N LEU A 52 17.50 -1.19 2.19
CA LEU A 52 17.52 -0.28 1.04
C LEU A 52 17.70 -1.10 -0.25
N ILE A 53 16.62 -1.24 -1.01
CA ILE A 53 16.52 -2.17 -2.13
C ILE A 53 16.62 -1.40 -3.43
N ALA A 54 17.64 -1.70 -4.24
CA ALA A 54 17.84 -1.04 -5.52
C ALA A 54 16.75 -1.41 -6.54
N GLY A 55 16.73 -0.67 -7.67
CA GLY A 55 15.94 -1.06 -8.83
C GLY A 55 16.64 -2.16 -9.63
N SER A 56 15.89 -3.13 -10.14
CA SER A 56 16.42 -4.21 -10.98
C SER A 56 15.46 -4.64 -12.08
N GLY A 57 16.00 -5.30 -13.11
CA GLY A 57 15.21 -6.00 -14.13
C GLY A 57 14.66 -7.35 -13.64
N THR A 58 15.12 -7.84 -12.48
CA THR A 58 14.71 -9.13 -11.90
C THR A 58 14.25 -8.95 -10.47
N SER A 59 13.19 -9.65 -10.08
CA SER A 59 12.66 -9.68 -8.71
C SER A 59 13.72 -10.11 -7.68
N TYR A 60 13.65 -9.54 -6.48
CA TYR A 60 14.50 -9.90 -5.33
C TYR A 60 14.05 -11.16 -4.56
N GLY A 61 12.97 -11.79 -5.02
CA GLY A 61 12.29 -12.86 -4.27
C GLY A 61 11.46 -12.32 -3.10
N GLY A 62 10.77 -13.21 -2.41
CA GLY A 62 9.96 -12.88 -1.24
C GLY A 62 10.73 -12.99 0.07
N VAL A 63 10.08 -12.58 1.16
CA VAL A 63 10.52 -12.89 2.53
C VAL A 63 9.37 -13.57 3.24
N ASN A 64 9.64 -14.75 3.77
CA ASN A 64 8.66 -15.53 4.49
C ASN A 64 8.98 -15.50 5.99
N ASN A 65 7.96 -15.24 6.81
CA ASN A 65 8.00 -15.41 8.26
C ASN A 65 9.27 -14.88 8.92
N PHE A 66 9.38 -13.55 9.04
CA PHE A 66 10.36 -12.94 9.92
C PHE A 66 9.66 -12.13 11.03
N SER A 67 10.28 -12.11 12.20
CA SER A 67 9.76 -11.49 13.43
C SER A 67 10.51 -10.21 13.82
N LYS A 68 11.35 -9.67 12.92
CA LYS A 68 12.15 -8.47 13.21
C LYS A 68 11.41 -7.21 12.78
N GLN A 69 11.50 -6.14 13.56
CA GLN A 69 11.08 -4.82 13.08
C GLN A 69 12.04 -4.39 11.96
N LEU A 70 11.57 -4.28 10.72
CA LEU A 70 12.39 -3.87 9.57
C LEU A 70 11.71 -2.77 8.73
N HIS A 71 12.53 -1.94 8.10
CA HIS A 71 12.06 -0.89 7.21
C HIS A 71 12.47 -1.20 5.76
N PHE A 72 11.50 -1.51 4.91
CA PHE A 72 11.71 -1.82 3.50
C PHE A 72 11.57 -0.56 2.67
N VAL A 73 12.63 -0.21 1.95
CA VAL A 73 12.71 1.03 1.18
C VAL A 73 13.19 0.69 -0.23
N GLY A 74 12.25 0.64 -1.18
CA GLY A 74 12.53 0.46 -2.60
C GLY A 74 12.84 1.77 -3.30
N VAL A 75 13.15 1.72 -4.60
CA VAL A 75 13.31 2.92 -5.45
C VAL A 75 12.01 3.36 -6.12
N GLY A 76 10.88 2.71 -5.85
CA GLY A 76 9.59 2.90 -6.50
C GLY A 76 9.17 1.67 -7.32
N TYR A 77 7.86 1.53 -7.52
CA TYR A 77 7.24 0.43 -8.30
C TYR A 77 7.18 0.71 -9.81
N GLY A 78 7.37 1.95 -10.22
CA GLY A 78 7.58 2.33 -11.60
C GLY A 78 8.15 3.75 -11.69
N PRO A 79 9.41 3.97 -11.30
CA PRO A 79 9.98 5.30 -11.16
C PRO A 79 10.25 5.96 -12.52
N ASN A 80 10.01 7.27 -12.60
CA ASN A 80 10.25 8.08 -13.79
C ASN A 80 11.71 8.57 -13.83
N LYS A 81 12.62 7.67 -14.24
CA LYS A 81 14.07 7.89 -14.28
C LYS A 81 14.66 7.53 -15.63
N ASP A 82 15.89 8.01 -15.89
CA ASP A 82 16.65 7.65 -17.10
C ASP A 82 16.81 6.11 -17.22
N PHE A 83 16.95 5.43 -16.08
CA PHE A 83 16.85 3.98 -15.96
C PHE A 83 15.61 3.62 -15.14
N GLN A 84 14.53 3.23 -15.82
CA GLN A 84 13.21 2.91 -15.24
C GLN A 84 13.19 1.55 -14.51
N LEU A 85 14.25 1.24 -13.77
CA LEU A 85 14.32 0.06 -12.93
C LEU A 85 13.49 0.28 -11.68
N LYS A 86 12.60 -0.66 -11.39
CA LYS A 86 11.72 -0.66 -10.21
C LYS A 86 12.25 -1.62 -9.15
N THR A 87 11.82 -1.42 -7.91
CA THR A 87 12.01 -2.42 -6.85
C THR A 87 10.84 -3.40 -6.90
N GLU A 88 11.12 -4.64 -7.29
CA GLU A 88 10.12 -5.71 -7.38
C GLU A 88 10.48 -6.88 -6.46
N THR A 89 9.54 -7.31 -5.63
CA THR A 89 9.73 -8.40 -4.67
C THR A 89 8.73 -9.52 -4.92
N GLY A 90 9.00 -10.72 -4.40
CA GLY A 90 7.96 -11.73 -4.23
C GLY A 90 6.99 -11.34 -3.09
N PRO A 91 6.22 -12.31 -2.58
CA PRO A 91 5.42 -12.13 -1.38
C PRO A 91 6.27 -11.69 -0.18
N ILE A 92 5.77 -10.73 0.58
CA ILE A 92 6.35 -10.31 1.87
C ILE A 92 5.39 -10.75 2.96
N GLN A 93 5.88 -11.52 3.92
CA GLN A 93 5.11 -11.96 5.09
C GLN A 93 5.71 -11.40 6.36
N LEU A 94 5.01 -10.42 6.94
CA LEU A 94 5.27 -9.90 8.27
C LEU A 94 4.46 -10.73 9.26
N GLY A 95 5.12 -11.38 10.21
CA GLY A 95 4.36 -12.14 11.19
C GLY A 95 5.15 -12.69 12.35
N VAL A 96 4.52 -13.67 13.00
CA VAL A 96 5.01 -14.31 14.22
C VAL A 96 5.82 -15.54 13.82
N VAL A 97 7.11 -15.56 14.16
CA VAL A 97 8.01 -16.72 13.92
C VAL A 97 8.14 -17.57 15.18
N ASP A 98 8.05 -16.93 16.34
CA ASP A 98 8.05 -17.54 17.66
C ASP A 98 6.97 -16.91 18.55
N ALA A 99 6.66 -17.54 19.68
CA ALA A 99 5.53 -17.11 20.52
C ALA A 99 5.71 -15.75 21.22
N ASN A 100 6.81 -15.01 20.99
CA ASN A 100 7.15 -13.81 21.77
C ASN A 100 7.57 -12.60 20.93
N GLU A 101 7.97 -12.76 19.67
CA GLU A 101 8.44 -11.68 18.81
C GLU A 101 7.75 -11.67 17.45
N ASN A 102 7.52 -10.47 16.92
CA ASN A 102 6.94 -10.28 15.60
C ASN A 102 7.46 -8.98 14.95
N ALA A 103 7.14 -8.80 13.68
CA ALA A 103 7.60 -7.66 12.89
C ALA A 103 6.88 -6.32 13.18
N SER A 104 6.35 -6.12 14.40
CA SER A 104 5.65 -4.88 14.75
C SER A 104 6.55 -3.65 14.59
N GLY A 105 5.97 -2.52 14.17
CA GLY A 105 6.70 -1.28 13.90
C GLY A 105 7.42 -1.24 12.54
N SER A 106 7.24 -2.26 11.69
CA SER A 106 7.85 -2.32 10.36
C SER A 106 7.18 -1.37 9.37
N THR A 107 7.92 -0.95 8.34
CA THR A 107 7.39 -0.12 7.26
C THR A 107 7.74 -0.66 5.89
N ILE A 108 6.85 -0.48 4.91
CA ILE A 108 7.07 -0.88 3.52
C ILE A 108 6.78 0.32 2.62
N GLU A 109 7.79 0.76 1.87
CA GLU A 109 7.74 1.95 1.04
C GLU A 109 8.39 1.75 -0.33
N GLY A 110 7.70 2.17 -1.41
CA GLY A 110 8.31 2.25 -2.74
C GLY A 110 8.52 0.92 -3.44
N ILE A 111 7.69 -0.08 -3.16
CA ILE A 111 7.91 -1.45 -3.64
C ILE A 111 6.72 -1.92 -4.48
N LEU A 112 7.04 -2.61 -5.58
CA LEU A 112 6.10 -3.48 -6.28
C LEU A 112 6.15 -4.86 -5.63
N PHE A 113 5.11 -5.23 -4.86
CA PHE A 113 5.03 -6.54 -4.21
C PHE A 113 4.02 -7.47 -4.88
N HIS A 114 4.33 -8.77 -4.87
CA HIS A 114 3.45 -9.84 -5.41
C HIS A 114 2.69 -10.58 -4.30
N GLY A 115 2.49 -9.92 -3.16
CA GLY A 115 1.77 -10.41 -1.97
C GLY A 115 2.25 -9.70 -0.72
N LEU A 116 1.35 -9.36 0.20
CA LEU A 116 1.68 -8.78 1.50
C LEU A 116 0.79 -9.39 2.59
N ASN A 117 1.36 -10.26 3.40
CA ASN A 117 0.66 -10.92 4.49
C ASN A 117 1.10 -10.30 5.82
N LEU A 118 0.17 -9.69 6.54
CA LEU A 118 0.34 -9.15 7.89
C LEU A 118 -0.38 -10.07 8.86
N ILE A 119 0.37 -10.92 9.56
CA ILE A 119 -0.20 -12.03 10.34
C ILE A 119 0.37 -12.04 11.76
N GLY A 120 -0.43 -11.57 12.71
CA GLY A 120 -0.19 -11.74 14.14
C GLY A 120 -0.78 -13.04 14.69
N THR A 121 -0.87 -13.12 16.02
CA THR A 121 -1.65 -14.16 16.72
C THR A 121 -2.48 -13.51 17.83
N ALA A 122 -3.46 -14.23 18.37
CA ALA A 122 -4.29 -13.74 19.48
C ALA A 122 -3.50 -13.29 20.72
N THR A 123 -2.31 -13.85 20.94
CA THR A 123 -1.44 -13.51 22.08
C THR A 123 -0.32 -12.53 21.73
N VAL A 124 0.02 -12.43 20.44
CA VAL A 124 1.10 -11.56 19.93
C VAL A 124 0.58 -10.91 18.64
N PRO A 125 -0.33 -9.91 18.75
CA PRO A 125 -0.85 -9.20 17.59
C PRO A 125 0.27 -8.44 16.87
N LEU A 126 0.17 -8.35 15.55
CA LEU A 126 1.12 -7.57 14.74
C LEU A 126 0.66 -6.11 14.70
N GLU A 127 1.50 -5.20 15.17
CA GLU A 127 1.08 -3.81 15.39
C GLU A 127 1.97 -2.77 14.70
N ASN A 128 1.40 -1.58 14.48
CA ASN A 128 2.14 -0.38 14.08
C ASN A 128 2.85 -0.55 12.73
N ILE A 129 2.17 -1.16 11.75
CA ILE A 129 2.69 -1.36 10.41
C ILE A 129 2.26 -0.21 9.51
N THR A 130 3.19 0.32 8.72
CA THR A 130 2.88 1.30 7.67
C THR A 130 3.23 0.76 6.29
N VAL A 131 2.28 0.82 5.36
CA VAL A 131 2.46 0.47 3.95
C VAL A 131 2.12 1.70 3.11
N LYS A 132 3.11 2.24 2.40
CA LYS A 132 2.90 3.47 1.63
C LYS A 132 3.65 3.50 0.32
N ARG A 133 3.14 4.22 -0.68
CA ARG A 133 3.81 4.38 -1.99
C ARG A 133 4.25 3.05 -2.58
N CYS A 134 3.41 2.03 -2.42
CA CYS A 134 3.63 0.72 -2.98
C CYS A 134 2.60 0.41 -4.05
N GLU A 135 2.91 -0.57 -4.86
CA GLU A 135 1.98 -1.18 -5.80
C GLU A 135 1.93 -2.67 -5.52
N SER A 136 0.72 -3.23 -5.53
CA SER A 136 0.56 -4.67 -5.59
C SER A 136 0.39 -5.13 -7.03
N SER A 137 0.95 -6.27 -7.37
CA SER A 137 0.66 -6.94 -8.64
C SER A 137 0.76 -8.45 -8.46
N GLY A 138 -0.36 -9.16 -8.54
CA GLY A 138 -0.33 -10.61 -8.75
C GLY A 138 -0.19 -10.95 -10.23
N ALA A 139 0.66 -11.92 -10.55
CA ALA A 139 0.78 -12.51 -11.89
C ALA A 139 -0.03 -13.81 -12.03
N TYR A 140 -0.34 -14.51 -10.91
CA TYR A 140 -1.00 -15.81 -10.92
C TYR A 140 -1.85 -16.05 -9.65
N PRO A 141 -3.02 -16.70 -9.73
CA PRO A 141 -3.83 -16.96 -8.55
C PRO A 141 -3.16 -17.99 -7.63
N SER A 142 -2.47 -17.52 -6.59
CA SER A 142 -2.11 -18.32 -5.41
C SER A 142 -2.48 -17.56 -4.14
N SER A 143 -2.71 -18.29 -3.05
CA SER A 143 -3.01 -17.74 -1.72
C SER A 143 -1.93 -16.78 -1.20
N ASP A 144 -0.71 -16.91 -1.74
CA ASP A 144 0.44 -16.15 -1.30
C ASP A 144 0.50 -14.76 -1.95
N GLN A 145 -0.34 -14.49 -2.96
CA GLN A 145 -0.43 -13.20 -3.68
C GLN A 145 -1.53 -12.27 -3.15
N MET A 146 -1.91 -12.44 -1.89
CA MET A 146 -2.93 -11.64 -1.22
C MET A 146 -2.33 -10.45 -0.49
N PHE A 147 -3.08 -9.35 -0.35
CA PHE A 147 -2.86 -8.41 0.74
C PHE A 147 -3.82 -8.79 1.87
N ARG A 148 -3.32 -9.49 2.89
CA ARG A 148 -4.11 -10.06 3.98
C ARG A 148 -3.67 -9.55 5.34
N MET A 149 -4.65 -9.32 6.21
CA MET A 149 -4.49 -8.94 7.61
C MET A 149 -5.23 -9.91 8.54
N GLU A 150 -4.54 -10.44 9.54
CA GLU A 150 -5.09 -11.31 10.58
C GLU A 150 -4.38 -11.04 11.93
N TYR A 151 -5.14 -10.85 13.01
CA TYR A 151 -4.61 -10.48 14.34
C TYR A 151 -3.64 -9.28 14.29
N VAL A 152 -4.10 -8.18 13.67
CA VAL A 152 -3.30 -6.97 13.52
C VAL A 152 -3.98 -5.76 14.13
N GLU A 153 -3.20 -4.83 14.65
CA GLU A 153 -3.71 -3.56 15.19
C GLU A 153 -2.84 -2.37 14.74
N ASN A 154 -3.41 -1.16 14.66
CA ASN A 154 -2.67 0.07 14.33
C ASN A 154 -1.98 0.00 12.94
N ILE A 155 -2.74 -0.31 11.90
CA ILE A 155 -2.21 -0.47 10.53
C ILE A 155 -2.57 0.74 9.68
N PHE A 156 -1.57 1.31 9.01
CA PHE A 156 -1.72 2.47 8.13
C PHE A 156 -1.36 2.10 6.70
N ILE A 157 -2.32 2.26 5.79
CA ILE A 157 -2.16 1.96 4.36
C ILE A 157 -2.53 3.21 3.58
N TYR A 158 -1.55 3.89 2.97
CA TYR A 158 -1.81 5.12 2.22
C TYR A 158 -0.92 5.36 1.00
N ASN A 159 -1.44 6.10 0.03
CA ASN A 159 -0.77 6.36 -1.25
C ASN A 159 -0.29 5.08 -1.97
N ASN A 160 -1.07 4.00 -1.90
CA ASN A 160 -0.77 2.77 -2.61
C ASN A 160 -1.69 2.57 -3.82
N VAL A 161 -1.21 1.79 -4.79
CA VAL A 161 -2.04 1.22 -5.86
C VAL A 161 -2.22 -0.28 -5.60
N LEU A 162 -3.38 -0.64 -5.06
CA LEU A 162 -3.70 -2.00 -4.67
C LEU A 162 -4.49 -2.71 -5.78
N ARG A 163 -3.75 -3.32 -6.71
CA ARG A 163 -4.26 -4.10 -7.83
C ARG A 163 -3.76 -5.54 -7.88
N ASN A 164 -4.49 -6.41 -8.58
CA ASN A 164 -4.20 -7.82 -8.82
C ASN A 164 -3.84 -8.64 -7.54
N CYS A 165 -4.28 -8.23 -6.35
CA CYS A 165 -4.20 -9.09 -5.16
C CYS A 165 -5.28 -10.16 -5.24
N TYR A 166 -4.90 -11.41 -5.43
CA TYR A 166 -5.83 -12.50 -5.72
C TYR A 166 -6.37 -13.14 -4.44
N TYR A 167 -7.66 -13.00 -4.16
CA TYR A 167 -8.31 -13.86 -3.17
C TYR A 167 -8.80 -15.16 -3.82
N TYR A 168 -8.39 -16.29 -3.23
CA TYR A 168 -8.87 -17.61 -3.59
C TYR A 168 -9.78 -18.16 -2.48
N GLY A 169 -11.10 -18.10 -2.68
CA GLY A 169 -12.04 -18.64 -1.72
C GLY A 169 -13.45 -18.80 -2.26
N ASN A 170 -14.24 -19.65 -1.61
CA ASN A 170 -15.64 -19.90 -1.98
C ASN A 170 -16.52 -18.73 -1.54
N PHE A 171 -17.30 -18.20 -2.48
CA PHE A 171 -18.43 -17.32 -2.16
C PHE A 171 -19.70 -18.17 -2.04
N ASN A 172 -20.40 -18.10 -0.90
CA ASN A 172 -21.73 -18.73 -0.70
C ASN A 172 -21.83 -20.23 -1.02
N GLY A 173 -20.90 -21.06 -0.53
CA GLY A 173 -21.03 -22.53 -0.61
C GLY A 173 -21.14 -23.10 -2.04
N SER A 174 -20.87 -22.30 -3.07
CA SER A 174 -20.93 -22.72 -4.46
C SER A 174 -19.55 -23.21 -4.90
N LEU A 175 -19.51 -24.35 -5.61
CA LEU A 175 -18.32 -25.09 -6.05
C LEU A 175 -17.41 -24.35 -7.06
N PHE A 176 -17.54 -23.02 -7.17
CA PHE A 176 -16.72 -22.21 -8.07
C PHE A 176 -15.68 -21.43 -7.28
N ASN A 177 -14.40 -21.77 -7.48
CA ASN A 177 -13.26 -20.95 -7.09
C ASN A 177 -13.36 -19.60 -7.80
N THR A 178 -14.07 -18.65 -7.19
CA THR A 178 -14.16 -17.30 -7.76
C THR A 178 -12.93 -16.55 -7.33
N VAL A 179 -12.03 -16.35 -8.29
CA VAL A 179 -10.83 -15.55 -8.13
C VAL A 179 -11.23 -14.09 -8.21
N TYR A 180 -11.12 -13.39 -7.10
CA TYR A 180 -11.29 -11.94 -7.04
C TYR A 180 -9.91 -11.30 -7.09
N ALA A 181 -9.68 -10.47 -8.11
CA ALA A 181 -8.41 -9.79 -8.32
C ALA A 181 -8.49 -8.37 -7.72
N SER A 182 -7.45 -7.90 -7.02
CA SER A 182 -7.40 -6.57 -6.36
C SER A 182 -8.17 -6.42 -5.05
N MET A 183 -8.04 -7.35 -4.10
CA MET A 183 -8.63 -7.20 -2.77
C MET A 183 -7.61 -6.93 -1.66
N LEU A 184 -7.93 -5.98 -0.78
CA LEU A 184 -7.39 -5.92 0.59
C LEU A 184 -8.29 -6.76 1.50
N LEU A 185 -7.72 -7.74 2.21
CA LEU A 185 -8.47 -8.62 3.09
C LEU A 185 -8.21 -8.29 4.55
N VAL A 186 -9.28 -7.97 5.27
CA VAL A 186 -9.25 -7.66 6.69
C VAL A 186 -10.10 -8.67 7.44
N ASP A 187 -9.48 -9.44 8.32
CA ASP A 187 -10.21 -10.41 9.12
C ASP A 187 -11.09 -9.69 10.16
N ASN A 188 -12.40 -9.80 9.98
CA ASN A 188 -13.42 -9.12 10.78
C ASN A 188 -13.61 -9.67 12.20
N SER A 189 -12.81 -10.64 12.62
CA SER A 189 -12.85 -11.20 13.96
C SER A 189 -11.59 -10.90 14.77
N THR A 190 -10.50 -10.48 14.11
CA THR A 190 -9.18 -10.40 14.74
C THR A 190 -8.48 -9.05 14.58
N CYS A 191 -8.87 -8.24 13.58
CA CYS A 191 -8.21 -6.96 13.31
C CYS A 191 -8.86 -5.81 14.08
N ASP A 192 -8.07 -4.77 14.38
CA ASP A 192 -8.51 -3.51 14.98
C ASP A 192 -7.65 -2.32 14.51
N ASN A 193 -8.16 -1.11 14.66
CA ASN A 193 -7.49 0.16 14.37
C ASN A 193 -6.75 0.19 13.01
N ILE A 194 -7.52 -0.04 11.95
CA ILE A 194 -7.03 -0.10 10.56
C ILE A 194 -7.43 1.17 9.82
N PHE A 195 -6.47 1.79 9.13
CA PHE A 195 -6.65 3.02 8.35
C PHE A 195 -6.23 2.78 6.90
N VAL A 196 -7.19 2.92 5.98
CA VAL A 196 -6.97 2.81 4.53
C VAL A 196 -7.32 4.14 3.91
N GLU A 197 -6.29 4.92 3.56
CA GLU A 197 -6.44 6.32 3.18
C GLU A 197 -5.73 6.66 1.88
N ASN A 198 -6.35 7.46 1.00
CA ASN A 198 -5.65 7.99 -0.17
C ASN A 198 -5.03 6.90 -1.07
N ASN A 199 -5.72 5.78 -1.26
CA ASN A 199 -5.28 4.68 -2.13
C ASN A 199 -6.12 4.61 -3.41
N LEU A 200 -5.50 4.13 -4.49
CA LEU A 200 -6.20 3.54 -5.62
C LEU A 200 -6.38 2.06 -5.32
N ILE A 201 -7.61 1.58 -5.23
CA ILE A 201 -7.90 0.22 -4.75
C ILE A 201 -8.99 -0.46 -5.58
N GLY A 202 -8.87 -1.77 -5.77
CA GLY A 202 -9.92 -2.55 -6.42
C GLY A 202 -11.14 -2.75 -5.52
N ALA A 203 -10.90 -3.42 -4.39
CA ALA A 203 -11.93 -3.75 -3.40
C ALA A 203 -11.34 -4.01 -2.02
N ILE A 204 -12.19 -3.94 -1.00
CA ILE A 204 -11.92 -4.40 0.36
C ILE A 204 -12.84 -5.56 0.68
N LYS A 205 -12.28 -6.64 1.24
CA LYS A 205 -13.04 -7.75 1.82
C LYS A 205 -12.91 -7.76 3.34
N GLY A 206 -14.02 -7.98 4.02
CA GLY A 206 -14.04 -8.14 5.47
C GLY A 206 -13.93 -6.79 6.20
N GLY A 207 -13.58 -6.83 7.47
CA GLY A 207 -13.70 -5.69 8.36
C GLY A 207 -12.86 -5.87 9.61
N VAL A 208 -13.28 -5.25 10.71
CA VAL A 208 -12.62 -5.40 12.02
C VAL A 208 -13.54 -6.05 13.03
N LYS A 209 -12.95 -6.51 14.15
CA LYS A 209 -13.69 -7.07 15.27
C LYS A 209 -14.76 -6.09 15.78
N ALA A 210 -15.84 -6.60 16.36
CA ALA A 210 -16.90 -5.76 16.90
C ALA A 210 -16.34 -4.78 17.96
N GLY A 211 -16.66 -3.49 17.83
CA GLY A 211 -16.11 -2.43 18.66
C GLY A 211 -14.71 -1.94 18.25
N GLY A 212 -14.10 -2.55 17.25
CA GLY A 212 -12.85 -2.09 16.65
C GLY A 212 -13.04 -0.89 15.72
N THR A 213 -11.92 -0.28 15.34
CA THR A 213 -11.88 0.88 14.44
C THR A 213 -11.40 0.46 13.05
N PHE A 214 -12.22 0.71 12.03
CA PHE A 214 -11.81 0.58 10.63
C PHE A 214 -12.23 1.84 9.86
N ILE A 215 -11.24 2.60 9.39
CA ILE A 215 -11.46 3.83 8.62
C ILE A 215 -11.01 3.61 7.19
N VAL A 216 -11.93 3.83 6.26
CA VAL A 216 -11.67 3.82 4.82
C VAL A 216 -12.04 5.17 4.26
N ARG A 217 -11.04 6.01 3.98
CA ARG A 217 -11.30 7.39 3.54
C ARG A 217 -10.44 7.91 2.40
N ASN A 218 -10.99 8.83 1.62
CA ASN A 218 -10.27 9.51 0.55
C ASN A 218 -9.63 8.54 -0.45
N ASN A 219 -10.22 7.37 -0.68
CA ASN A 219 -9.75 6.43 -1.69
C ASN A 219 -10.51 6.60 -3.00
N ILE A 220 -9.93 6.12 -4.10
CA ILE A 220 -10.68 5.87 -5.34
C ILE A 220 -10.74 4.37 -5.54
N PHE A 221 -11.97 3.84 -5.61
CA PHE A 221 -12.26 2.46 -5.96
C PHE A 221 -12.49 2.34 -7.45
N LEU A 222 -11.73 1.46 -8.10
CA LEU A 222 -11.83 1.17 -9.54
C LEU A 222 -11.96 -0.32 -9.77
N ARG A 223 -12.63 -0.70 -10.85
CA ARG A 223 -12.75 -2.12 -11.22
C ARG A 223 -11.40 -2.74 -11.59
N ASP A 224 -11.23 -4.03 -11.32
CA ASP A 224 -10.12 -4.81 -11.87
C ASP A 224 -10.51 -5.66 -13.09
N ASN A 225 -9.50 -6.05 -13.87
CA ASN A 225 -9.65 -6.85 -15.07
C ASN A 225 -10.13 -8.28 -14.72
N GLY A 226 -11.16 -8.75 -15.42
CA GLY A 226 -11.54 -10.17 -15.41
C GLY A 226 -12.77 -10.56 -14.58
N ASN A 227 -13.12 -9.86 -13.49
CA ASN A 227 -14.38 -10.12 -12.76
C ASN A 227 -14.93 -8.84 -12.13
N MET A 228 -16.26 -8.74 -12.02
CA MET A 228 -16.91 -7.65 -11.29
C MET A 228 -16.70 -7.86 -9.79
N ILE A 229 -16.30 -6.81 -9.08
CA ILE A 229 -16.04 -6.86 -7.64
C ILE A 229 -16.77 -5.70 -6.99
N TRP A 230 -17.36 -5.97 -5.85
CA TRP A 230 -17.91 -4.95 -4.97
C TRP A 230 -16.78 -4.15 -4.35
N ALA A 231 -16.88 -2.82 -4.28
CA ALA A 231 -15.87 -2.01 -3.58
C ALA A 231 -15.68 -2.48 -2.12
N PHE A 232 -16.78 -2.94 -1.52
CA PHE A 232 -16.83 -3.48 -0.16
C PHE A 232 -17.54 -4.83 -0.17
N LEU A 233 -16.82 -5.90 0.15
CA LEU A 233 -17.34 -7.27 0.17
C LEU A 233 -17.30 -7.82 1.58
N ASP A 234 -18.45 -8.17 2.15
CA ASP A 234 -18.53 -8.61 3.56
C ASP A 234 -17.88 -7.61 4.54
N ALA A 235 -17.91 -6.33 4.17
CA ALA A 235 -17.30 -5.30 4.99
C ALA A 235 -18.03 -5.15 6.32
N ALA A 236 -17.28 -5.03 7.41
CA ALA A 236 -17.86 -5.01 8.75
C ALA A 236 -17.22 -3.95 9.64
N ASN A 237 -18.04 -3.25 10.43
CA ASN A 237 -17.61 -2.30 11.46
C ASN A 237 -16.71 -1.18 10.90
N ALA A 238 -17.02 -0.66 9.72
CA ALA A 238 -16.20 0.32 9.02
C ALA A 238 -16.86 1.70 8.91
N SER A 239 -16.06 2.75 9.12
CA SER A 239 -16.40 4.12 8.73
C SER A 239 -15.83 4.40 7.34
N ILE A 240 -16.72 4.53 6.37
CA ILE A 240 -16.40 4.69 4.95
C ILE A 240 -16.79 6.12 4.56
N ALA A 241 -15.80 6.99 4.36
CA ALA A 241 -16.06 8.40 4.11
C ALA A 241 -15.16 9.04 3.04
N ASN A 242 -15.65 10.06 2.37
CA ASN A 242 -14.88 10.84 1.39
C ASN A 242 -14.31 10.03 0.19
N ASN A 243 -14.85 8.85 -0.12
CA ASN A 243 -14.34 8.01 -1.21
C ASN A 243 -15.06 8.31 -2.53
N ILE A 244 -14.37 8.10 -3.65
CA ILE A 244 -14.97 8.02 -4.98
C ILE A 244 -14.98 6.55 -5.41
N ILE A 245 -16.14 6.05 -5.81
CA ILE A 245 -16.37 4.65 -6.17
C ILE A 245 -16.85 4.60 -7.61
N ALA A 246 -15.96 4.23 -8.53
CA ALA A 246 -16.23 4.31 -9.96
C ALA A 246 -16.11 2.93 -10.65
N HIS A 247 -17.17 2.56 -11.37
CA HIS A 247 -17.26 1.35 -12.22
C HIS A 247 -17.08 0.00 -11.55
N VAL A 248 -17.30 -0.09 -10.25
CA VAL A 248 -17.36 -1.36 -9.53
C VAL A 248 -18.77 -1.96 -9.60
N GLN A 249 -19.00 -3.12 -9.01
CA GLN A 249 -20.34 -3.75 -8.96
C GLN A 249 -21.32 -3.02 -8.00
N GLY A 250 -20.80 -2.11 -7.19
CA GLY A 250 -21.51 -1.37 -6.15
C GLY A 250 -20.82 -1.49 -4.80
N VAL A 251 -21.56 -1.14 -3.74
CA VAL A 251 -21.18 -1.32 -2.34
C VAL A 251 -21.81 -2.65 -1.90
N GLY A 252 -21.03 -3.72 -1.75
CA GLY A 252 -21.54 -5.10 -1.59
C GLY A 252 -22.19 -5.40 -0.24
N SER A 253 -22.09 -6.65 0.22
CA SER A 253 -22.68 -7.15 1.47
C SER A 253 -22.02 -6.59 2.72
N ALA A 254 -22.13 -5.29 2.97
CA ALA A 254 -21.58 -4.65 4.17
C ALA A 254 -22.55 -4.70 5.36
N SER A 255 -22.02 -4.70 6.58
CA SER A 255 -22.80 -4.69 7.81
C SER A 255 -22.13 -3.83 8.89
N TYR A 256 -22.93 -3.11 9.68
CA TYR A 256 -22.41 -2.22 10.73
C TYR A 256 -21.43 -1.15 10.20
N CYS A 257 -21.64 -0.70 8.96
CA CYS A 257 -20.83 0.34 8.34
C CYS A 257 -21.55 1.69 8.33
N SER A 258 -20.78 2.76 8.43
CA SER A 258 -21.24 4.13 8.19
C SER A 258 -20.68 4.68 6.89
N TYR A 259 -21.57 5.04 5.97
CA TYR A 259 -21.23 5.67 4.69
C TYR A 259 -21.50 7.17 4.77
N THR A 260 -20.46 8.00 4.72
CA THR A 260 -20.61 9.46 4.82
C THR A 260 -19.86 10.20 3.72
N ASN A 261 -20.53 11.10 2.99
CA ASN A 261 -19.88 11.96 1.98
C ASN A 261 -19.08 11.17 0.93
N ASN A 262 -19.58 10.03 0.46
CA ASN A 262 -18.97 9.30 -0.65
C ASN A 262 -19.67 9.63 -1.97
N LEU A 263 -19.00 9.38 -3.09
CA LEU A 263 -19.56 9.53 -4.43
C LEU A 263 -19.43 8.21 -5.17
N ALA A 264 -20.52 7.78 -5.81
CA ALA A 264 -20.58 6.58 -6.62
C ALA A 264 -20.91 6.94 -8.07
N PHE A 265 -20.13 6.45 -9.03
CA PHE A 265 -20.29 6.75 -10.45
C PHE A 265 -20.25 5.49 -11.33
N ASP A 266 -21.28 5.35 -12.16
CA ASP A 266 -21.38 4.32 -13.21
C ASP A 266 -21.00 2.89 -12.75
N ASN A 267 -21.48 2.53 -11.55
CA ASN A 267 -21.37 1.20 -11.00
C ASN A 267 -22.39 0.27 -11.66
N THR A 268 -21.95 -0.94 -11.96
CA THR A 268 -22.70 -1.90 -12.78
C THR A 268 -23.53 -2.85 -11.89
N ASN A 269 -24.72 -3.26 -12.35
CA ASN A 269 -25.62 -4.28 -11.77
C ASN A 269 -26.46 -3.99 -10.50
N THR A 270 -26.16 -3.01 -9.63
CA THR A 270 -27.02 -2.76 -8.44
C THR A 270 -27.50 -1.33 -8.21
N GLY A 271 -27.24 -0.44 -9.17
CA GLY A 271 -27.43 0.99 -8.98
C GLY A 271 -26.28 1.58 -8.18
N ASN A 272 -26.10 2.89 -8.28
CA ASN A 272 -25.01 3.60 -7.64
C ASN A 272 -25.23 3.83 -6.14
N ASN A 273 -26.09 3.04 -5.49
CA ASN A 273 -26.71 3.43 -4.23
C ASN A 273 -25.89 2.95 -3.03
N PHE A 274 -25.51 3.89 -2.16
CA PHE A 274 -24.96 3.53 -0.85
C PHE A 274 -26.03 2.90 0.05
N PRO A 275 -25.73 1.80 0.78
CA PRO A 275 -26.71 1.11 1.61
C PRO A 275 -27.32 2.02 2.68
N SER A 276 -28.61 2.34 2.56
CA SER A 276 -29.37 3.11 3.54
C SER A 276 -30.37 2.19 4.27
N GLY A 277 -29.97 1.60 5.41
CA GLY A 277 -30.84 0.79 6.25
C GLY A 277 -30.23 -0.52 6.74
N GLY A 278 -31.00 -1.27 7.54
CA GLY A 278 -30.50 -2.47 8.22
C GLY A 278 -29.50 -2.11 9.32
N THR A 279 -28.33 -2.73 9.28
CA THR A 279 -27.22 -2.43 10.22
C THR A 279 -26.31 -1.32 9.73
N ASN A 280 -26.55 -0.75 8.54
CA ASN A 280 -25.73 0.30 7.96
C ASN A 280 -26.39 1.68 8.07
N THR A 281 -25.56 2.72 8.08
CA THR A 281 -26.00 4.12 7.99
C THR A 281 -25.43 4.79 6.75
N SER A 282 -26.19 5.69 6.14
CA SER A 282 -25.80 6.42 4.93
C SER A 282 -26.22 7.88 5.08
N VAL A 283 -25.26 8.80 4.97
CA VAL A 283 -25.47 10.25 5.13
C VAL A 283 -24.70 10.99 4.03
N ASN A 284 -25.35 11.92 3.34
CA ASN A 284 -24.74 12.84 2.36
C ASN A 284 -23.90 12.16 1.25
N ASN A 285 -24.24 10.91 0.88
CA ASN A 285 -23.59 10.26 -0.23
C ASN A 285 -24.24 10.68 -1.57
N GLN A 286 -23.45 10.67 -2.64
CA GLN A 286 -23.84 11.05 -3.98
C GLN A 286 -23.91 9.82 -4.89
N ASP A 287 -25.13 9.40 -5.23
CA ASP A 287 -25.36 8.23 -6.07
C ASP A 287 -25.46 8.63 -7.55
N GLY A 288 -24.65 8.00 -8.41
CA GLY A 288 -24.72 8.15 -9.86
C GLY A 288 -24.25 9.50 -10.37
N VAL A 289 -23.38 10.15 -9.60
CA VAL A 289 -22.84 11.47 -9.91
C VAL A 289 -21.44 11.30 -10.50
N ASP A 290 -21.17 11.94 -11.63
CA ASP A 290 -19.83 11.93 -12.25
C ASP A 290 -18.85 12.75 -11.41
N PRO A 291 -17.70 12.20 -10.99
CA PRO A 291 -16.69 12.96 -10.26
C PRO A 291 -16.01 14.04 -11.12
N LEU A 292 -16.21 14.07 -12.44
CA LEU A 292 -15.59 15.00 -13.38
C LEU A 292 -14.06 14.99 -13.27
N PHE A 293 -13.47 13.81 -13.42
CA PHE A 293 -12.01 13.65 -13.53
C PHE A 293 -11.48 14.28 -14.83
N VAL A 294 -10.21 14.70 -14.86
CA VAL A 294 -9.59 15.39 -16.00
C VAL A 294 -9.70 14.58 -17.30
N ASN A 295 -9.37 13.30 -17.30
CA ASN A 295 -9.43 12.48 -18.53
C ASN A 295 -9.79 10.99 -18.30
N TYR A 296 -10.42 10.68 -17.17
CA TYR A 296 -10.88 9.32 -16.90
C TYR A 296 -12.05 8.95 -17.82
N THR A 297 -11.94 7.82 -18.51
CA THR A 297 -13.03 7.27 -19.30
C THR A 297 -13.79 6.24 -18.48
N SER A 298 -15.12 6.24 -18.59
CA SER A 298 -15.96 5.24 -17.93
C SER A 298 -15.57 3.80 -18.30
N GLY A 299 -15.70 2.88 -17.34
CA GLY A 299 -15.54 1.43 -17.54
C GLY A 299 -14.10 0.93 -17.56
N GLN A 300 -13.15 1.77 -17.15
CA GLN A 300 -11.73 1.45 -17.18
C GLN A 300 -11.27 0.71 -15.93
N TYR A 301 -10.23 -0.12 -16.09
CA TYR A 301 -9.67 -0.92 -15.02
C TYR A 301 -8.60 -0.17 -14.23
N ILE A 302 -8.41 -0.52 -12.97
CA ILE A 302 -7.31 -0.04 -12.12
C ILE A 302 -5.94 -0.33 -12.74
N THR A 303 -5.81 -1.41 -13.51
CA THR A 303 -4.57 -1.74 -14.26
C THR A 303 -4.22 -0.69 -15.32
N ASN A 304 -5.21 0.08 -15.79
CA ASN A 304 -5.05 1.19 -16.72
C ASN A 304 -4.96 2.56 -16.03
N ALA A 305 -4.95 2.62 -14.68
CA ALA A 305 -4.94 3.87 -13.92
C ALA A 305 -3.85 4.84 -14.39
N TRP A 306 -2.70 4.33 -14.84
CA TRP A 306 -1.56 5.11 -15.35
C TRP A 306 -1.89 6.02 -16.54
N ASN A 307 -2.94 5.70 -17.30
CA ASN A 307 -3.34 6.47 -18.48
C ASN A 307 -4.30 7.61 -18.14
N PHE A 308 -4.74 7.71 -16.89
CA PHE A 308 -5.77 8.66 -16.46
C PHE A 308 -5.23 9.70 -15.49
N ASP A 309 -6.00 10.77 -15.34
CA ASP A 309 -5.79 11.91 -14.47
C ASP A 309 -7.08 12.07 -13.64
N PHE A 310 -6.95 11.72 -12.37
CA PHE A 310 -8.00 11.69 -11.35
C PHE A 310 -8.07 13.02 -10.60
N HIS A 311 -7.35 14.05 -11.04
CA HIS A 311 -7.67 15.40 -10.58
C HIS A 311 -9.10 15.77 -10.96
N LEU A 312 -9.74 16.53 -10.08
CA LEU A 312 -11.11 17.00 -10.26
C LEU A 312 -11.11 18.25 -11.15
N GLN A 313 -11.94 18.25 -12.19
CA GLN A 313 -12.15 19.41 -13.04
C GLN A 313 -12.92 20.52 -12.29
N PRO A 314 -12.78 21.80 -12.71
CA PRO A 314 -13.61 22.88 -12.18
C PRO A 314 -15.11 22.55 -12.30
N GLY A 315 -15.84 22.71 -11.20
CA GLY A 315 -17.27 22.36 -11.11
C GLY A 315 -17.54 20.89 -10.75
N SER A 316 -16.50 20.09 -10.50
CA SER A 316 -16.66 18.74 -9.97
C SER A 316 -17.50 18.72 -8.68
N PRO A 317 -18.49 17.82 -8.59
CA PRO A 317 -19.30 17.65 -7.38
C PRO A 317 -18.54 16.95 -6.24
N ALA A 318 -17.32 16.48 -6.50
CA ALA A 318 -16.40 15.96 -5.49
C ALA A 318 -15.55 17.06 -4.83
N ILE A 319 -15.54 18.29 -5.36
CA ILE A 319 -14.80 19.41 -4.76
C ILE A 319 -15.54 19.90 -3.51
N GLY A 320 -14.85 19.90 -2.37
CA GLY A 320 -15.37 20.35 -1.07
C GLY A 320 -16.56 19.56 -0.53
N ALA A 321 -16.88 18.40 -1.11
CA ALA A 321 -18.02 17.57 -0.71
C ALA A 321 -17.72 16.64 0.47
N GLY A 322 -16.45 16.51 0.85
CA GLY A 322 -15.99 15.68 1.95
C GLY A 322 -16.27 16.26 3.33
N LEU A 323 -15.99 15.48 4.36
CA LEU A 323 -15.99 15.94 5.74
C LEU A 323 -15.09 17.18 5.87
N ASN A 324 -15.55 18.20 6.61
CA ASN A 324 -14.84 19.48 6.80
C ASN A 324 -14.56 20.28 5.52
N GLY A 325 -15.26 19.99 4.41
CA GLY A 325 -15.09 20.72 3.15
C GLY A 325 -13.85 20.30 2.36
N GLU A 326 -13.31 19.11 2.63
CA GLU A 326 -12.24 18.50 1.84
C GLU A 326 -12.78 17.93 0.52
N ASP A 327 -11.89 17.72 -0.45
CA ASP A 327 -12.24 17.03 -1.70
C ASP A 327 -12.40 15.52 -1.48
N LEU A 328 -13.27 14.88 -2.28
CA LEU A 328 -13.40 13.42 -2.29
C LEU A 328 -12.24 12.78 -3.06
N GLY A 329 -11.90 11.53 -2.71
CA GLY A 329 -10.86 10.76 -3.37
C GLY A 329 -9.44 11.11 -2.95
N ILE A 330 -8.46 10.63 -3.72
CA ILE A 330 -7.05 10.53 -3.30
C ILE A 330 -6.30 11.86 -3.12
N TYR A 331 -6.82 12.97 -3.64
CA TYR A 331 -6.20 14.30 -3.47
C TYR A 331 -6.73 15.07 -2.25
N GLY A 332 -7.78 14.59 -1.58
CA GLY A 332 -8.25 15.15 -0.30
C GLY A 332 -7.58 14.50 0.92
N GLY A 333 -8.06 14.78 2.13
CA GLY A 333 -7.64 14.06 3.34
C GLY A 333 -6.24 14.39 3.87
N ASN A 334 -5.74 13.51 4.75
CA ASN A 334 -4.48 13.70 5.47
C ASN A 334 -3.23 13.33 4.66
N TYR A 335 -3.39 12.50 3.63
CA TYR A 335 -2.30 12.04 2.78
C TYR A 335 -2.58 12.31 1.28
N PRO A 336 -2.84 13.57 0.88
CA PRO A 336 -3.10 13.91 -0.53
C PRO A 336 -2.07 13.27 -1.44
N TRP A 337 -2.54 12.64 -2.52
CA TRP A 337 -1.69 11.93 -3.45
C TRP A 337 -0.67 12.86 -4.10
N PRO A 338 0.65 12.63 -3.92
CA PRO A 338 1.65 13.41 -4.63
C PRO A 338 1.71 13.00 -6.09
N ASP A 339 1.82 13.95 -7.01
CA ASP A 339 2.00 13.63 -8.43
C ASP A 339 3.43 13.15 -8.72
N GLY A 340 3.57 11.95 -9.28
CA GLY A 340 4.84 11.40 -9.75
C GLY A 340 5.25 11.86 -11.16
N GLY A 341 4.39 12.61 -11.85
CA GLY A 341 4.64 13.09 -13.20
C GLY A 341 3.46 13.88 -13.78
N ALA A 342 3.63 14.42 -14.99
CA ALA A 342 2.59 15.21 -15.65
C ALA A 342 1.35 14.35 -16.00
N SER A 343 0.19 15.02 -16.16
CA SER A 343 -1.05 14.41 -16.65
C SER A 343 -0.83 13.59 -17.93
N GLY A 344 -1.36 12.37 -17.96
CA GLY A 344 -1.26 11.46 -19.11
C GLY A 344 0.15 10.92 -19.40
N SER A 345 1.14 11.19 -18.55
CA SER A 345 2.53 10.73 -18.78
C SER A 345 2.78 9.25 -18.51
N GLY A 346 1.84 8.55 -17.86
CA GLY A 346 2.04 7.19 -17.33
C GLY A 346 2.67 7.13 -15.94
N TRP A 347 3.15 8.26 -15.40
CA TRP A 347 3.92 8.33 -14.15
C TRP A 347 3.22 9.03 -12.99
N MET A 348 2.04 9.62 -13.23
CA MET A 348 1.31 10.44 -12.25
C MET A 348 1.08 9.72 -10.92
N TYR A 349 0.68 8.46 -10.96
CA TYR A 349 0.47 7.66 -9.75
C TYR A 349 1.64 6.76 -9.42
N ARG A 350 2.85 6.99 -9.94
CA ARG A 350 4.01 6.12 -9.69
C ARG A 350 5.05 6.84 -8.88
N GLN A 351 4.66 7.27 -7.69
CA GLN A 351 5.55 8.10 -6.90
C GLN A 351 6.74 7.32 -6.41
N GLU A 352 7.83 8.04 -6.36
CA GLU A 352 9.00 7.60 -5.67
C GLU A 352 8.81 7.79 -4.16
N PRO A 353 9.50 6.96 -3.36
CA PRO A 353 9.61 7.13 -1.91
C PRO A 353 9.99 8.54 -1.45
N GLN A 354 9.63 8.84 -0.20
CA GLN A 354 9.94 10.08 0.52
C GLN A 354 11.38 10.13 1.04
N PHE A 355 12.36 9.83 0.18
CA PHE A 355 13.76 10.11 0.44
C PHE A 355 14.43 10.62 -0.85
N PRO A 356 15.55 11.37 -0.75
CA PRO A 356 16.20 11.92 -1.92
C PRO A 356 16.65 10.83 -2.90
N GLN A 357 16.23 10.96 -4.17
CA GLN A 357 16.62 10.04 -5.24
C GLN A 357 17.34 10.76 -6.36
N VAL A 358 18.34 10.12 -6.97
CA VAL A 358 18.94 10.59 -8.22
C VAL A 358 18.13 10.01 -9.38
N ASN A 359 17.52 10.90 -10.17
CA ASN A 359 16.63 10.49 -11.26
C ASN A 359 17.30 10.59 -12.62
N GLN A 360 18.26 11.52 -12.73
CA GLN A 360 19.04 11.73 -13.94
C GLN A 360 20.51 11.89 -13.61
N MET A 361 21.36 11.28 -14.43
CA MET A 361 22.81 11.41 -14.33
C MET A 361 23.40 11.52 -15.73
N THR A 362 23.99 12.67 -16.03
CA THR A 362 24.65 12.94 -17.31
C THR A 362 26.16 12.93 -17.13
N ILE A 363 26.84 12.03 -17.84
CA ILE A 363 28.30 12.03 -17.95
C ILE A 363 28.69 13.07 -19.01
N GLN A 364 29.37 14.13 -18.60
CA GLN A 364 29.72 15.25 -19.48
C GLN A 364 30.96 14.97 -20.33
N ASN A 365 31.81 14.04 -19.88
CA ASN A 365 33.03 13.64 -20.58
C ASN A 365 33.26 12.11 -20.44
N PRO A 366 32.61 11.29 -21.28
CA PRO A 366 32.64 9.83 -21.15
C PRO A 366 34.00 9.19 -21.45
N VAL A 367 34.95 9.96 -21.99
CA VAL A 367 36.34 9.53 -22.20
C VAL A 367 37.25 10.43 -21.37
N VAL A 368 37.95 9.81 -20.40
CA VAL A 368 38.84 10.50 -19.47
C VAL A 368 40.22 9.85 -19.54
N PRO A 369 41.31 10.62 -19.72
CA PRO A 369 42.66 10.07 -19.68
C PRO A 369 42.98 9.53 -18.28
N VAL A 370 44.04 8.72 -18.17
CA VAL A 370 44.57 8.32 -16.85
C VAL A 370 44.86 9.58 -16.02
N ASN A 371 44.36 9.61 -14.79
CA ASN A 371 44.39 10.77 -13.87
C ASN A 371 43.58 12.00 -14.32
N GLY A 372 42.73 11.89 -15.34
CA GLY A 372 41.78 12.94 -15.69
C GLY A 372 40.56 12.97 -14.76
N THR A 373 39.81 14.06 -14.79
CA THR A 373 38.58 14.23 -14.00
C THR A 373 37.36 13.78 -14.78
N LEU A 374 36.56 12.85 -14.23
CA LEU A 374 35.21 12.56 -14.71
C LEU A 374 34.24 13.64 -14.20
N SER A 375 33.58 14.32 -15.13
CA SER A 375 32.59 15.35 -14.89
C SER A 375 31.19 14.77 -15.06
N VAL A 376 30.39 14.87 -14.01
CA VAL A 376 29.03 14.33 -13.96
C VAL A 376 28.08 15.41 -13.46
N THR A 377 26.89 15.48 -14.05
CA THR A 377 25.77 16.27 -13.54
C THR A 377 24.68 15.31 -13.10
N SER A 378 24.20 15.43 -11.86
CA SER A 378 23.07 14.66 -11.36
C SER A 378 21.90 15.58 -11.03
N LYS A 379 20.69 15.11 -11.30
CA LYS A 379 19.44 15.74 -10.85
C LYS A 379 18.81 14.83 -9.80
N GLY A 380 18.70 15.37 -8.59
CA GLY A 380 17.95 14.73 -7.51
C GLY A 380 16.54 15.30 -7.41
N ILE A 381 15.60 14.49 -6.92
CA ILE A 381 14.26 14.93 -6.53
C ILE A 381 14.07 14.57 -5.05
N VAL A 382 13.50 15.51 -4.29
CA VAL A 382 12.95 15.25 -2.96
C VAL A 382 11.45 15.07 -3.17
N ASN A 383 10.95 13.88 -2.83
CA ASN A 383 9.53 13.59 -2.88
C ASN A 383 8.94 13.90 -1.50
N ASP A 384 8.05 14.88 -1.44
CA ASP A 384 7.31 15.23 -0.22
C ASP A 384 6.15 14.28 0.02
#